data_AF-A0A954WJK9-F1
#
_entry.id   AF-A0A954WJK9-F1
#
_cell.length_a   1.000
_cell.length_b   1.000
_cell.length_c   1.000
_cell.angle_alpha   90.00
_cell.angle_beta   90.00
_cell.angle_gamma   90.00
#
_symmetry.space_group_name_H-M   'P 1'
#
loop_
_entity.id
_entity.type
_entity.pdbx_description
1 polymer ?
#
loop_
_entity_poly.entity_id
_entity_poly.type
_entity_poly.pdbx_seq_one_letter_code
_entity_poly.pdbx_strand_id
1 'polypeptide(L)'
;VEGLVARGCLMQLTGGSLLGAMGPHCQQVSEWMLERGLVHFLATDAHGPKSRRPLLRRACERAAQLTDWETAVALCCENPAAVAAGRDVTITPPKPAARRSFGSWLPWRKAA
;
A
#
# COMPACT_ATOMS: atom_id res chain seq x y z
N VAL A 1 11.31 -0.01 4.15
CA VAL A 1 10.22 1.00 4.18
C VAL A 1 9.66 1.21 5.59
N GLU A 2 9.35 0.16 6.36
CA GLU A 2 8.79 0.29 7.72
C GLU A 2 9.61 1.20 8.65
N GLY A 3 10.94 1.05 8.67
CA GLY A 3 11.80 1.89 9.48
C GLY A 3 11.84 3.38 9.07
N LEU A 4 11.45 3.70 7.83
CA LEU A 4 11.30 5.10 7.37
C LEU A 4 9.94 5.64 7.82
N VAL A 5 8.87 4.86 7.65
CA VAL A 5 7.52 5.21 8.13
C VAL A 5 7.53 5.44 9.65
N ALA A 6 8.19 4.56 10.40
CA ALA A 6 8.35 4.70 11.85
C ALA A 6 9.14 5.96 12.28
N ARG A 7 9.90 6.56 11.36
CA ARG A 7 10.64 7.82 11.58
C ARG A 7 9.90 9.04 11.01
N GLY A 8 8.65 8.88 10.57
CA GLY A 8 7.81 9.95 10.06
C GLY A 8 7.88 10.19 8.55
N CYS A 9 8.58 9.34 7.79
CA CYS A 9 8.57 9.47 6.33
C CYS A 9 7.24 9.00 5.74
N LEU A 10 6.57 9.87 4.99
CA LEU A 10 5.33 9.55 4.27
C LEU A 10 5.63 8.85 2.94
N MET A 11 4.82 7.86 2.59
CA MET A 11 5.02 7.00 1.42
C MET A 11 3.91 7.18 0.39
N GLN A 12 4.30 7.35 -0.87
CA GLN A 12 3.40 7.36 -2.02
C GLN A 12 3.47 6.02 -2.76
N LEU A 13 2.29 5.50 -3.11
CA LEU A 13 2.14 4.30 -3.94
C LEU A 13 1.60 4.69 -5.32
N THR A 14 2.17 4.12 -6.38
CA THR A 14 1.73 4.39 -7.75
C THR A 14 0.55 3.48 -8.11
N GLY A 15 -0.58 4.05 -8.52
CA GLY A 15 -1.81 3.30 -8.80
C GLY A 15 -1.63 2.20 -9.85
N GLY A 16 -0.73 2.40 -10.82
CA GLY A 16 -0.34 1.36 -11.77
C GLY A 16 0.27 0.11 -11.12
N SER A 17 1.05 0.27 -10.05
CA SER A 17 1.61 -0.85 -9.28
C SER A 17 0.50 -1.63 -8.58
N LEU A 18 -0.45 -0.95 -7.93
CA LEU A 18 -1.59 -1.58 -7.25
C LEU A 18 -2.53 -2.32 -8.20
N LEU A 19 -2.67 -1.83 -9.43
CA LEU A 19 -3.51 -2.42 -10.47
C LEU A 19 -2.78 -3.51 -11.30
N GLY A 20 -1.52 -3.83 -10.99
CA GLY A 20 -0.73 -4.84 -11.69
C GLY A 20 -0.15 -4.41 -13.04
N ALA A 21 -0.30 -3.14 -13.43
CA ALA A 21 0.26 -2.62 -14.69
C ALA A 21 1.80 -2.62 -14.72
N MET A 22 2.45 -2.71 -13.56
CA MET A 22 3.92 -2.78 -13.41
C MET A 22 4.41 -4.21 -13.08
N GLY A 23 3.56 -5.22 -13.31
CA GLY A 23 3.87 -6.62 -13.09
C GLY A 23 3.45 -7.16 -11.72
N PRO A 24 3.40 -8.49 -11.57
CA PRO A 24 2.80 -9.16 -10.41
C PRO A 24 3.57 -8.91 -9.12
N HIS A 25 4.90 -8.78 -9.17
CA HIS A 25 5.69 -8.50 -7.97
C HIS A 25 5.39 -7.10 -7.40
N CYS A 26 5.31 -6.09 -8.26
CA CYS A 26 4.94 -4.72 -7.89
C CYS A 26 3.55 -4.68 -7.25
N GLN A 27 2.61 -5.46 -7.79
CA GLN A 27 1.27 -5.58 -7.22
C GLN A 27 1.29 -6.19 -5.83
N GLN A 28 1.95 -7.33 -5.64
CA GLN A 28 2.04 -8.00 -4.34
C GLN A 28 2.64 -7.09 -3.26
N VAL A 29 3.73 -6.39 -3.59
CA VAL A 29 4.36 -5.43 -2.67
C VAL A 29 3.44 -4.25 -2.38
N SER A 30 2.71 -3.76 -3.39
CA SER A 30 1.75 -2.66 -3.25
C SER A 30 0.61 -3.02 -2.31
N GLU A 31 0.01 -4.19 -2.51
CA GLU A 31 -1.08 -4.70 -1.67
C GLU A 31 -0.58 -4.92 -0.23
N TRP A 32 0.59 -5.55 -0.07
CA TRP A 32 1.22 -5.72 1.24
C TRP A 32 1.49 -4.39 1.96
N MET A 33 2.01 -3.37 1.26
CA MET A 33 2.24 -2.06 1.87
C MET A 33 0.93 -1.42 2.33
N LEU A 34 -0.12 -1.53 1.51
CA LEU A 34 -1.43 -0.95 1.77
C LEU A 34 -2.12 -1.63 2.97
N GLU A 35 -2.21 -2.96 2.98
CA GLU A 35 -2.84 -3.74 4.05
C GLU A 35 -2.18 -3.49 5.41
N ARG A 36 -0.87 -3.21 5.39
CA ARG A 36 -0.07 -2.89 6.57
C ARG A 36 -0.16 -1.43 7.01
N GLY A 37 -0.89 -0.58 6.31
CA GLY A 37 -0.99 0.85 6.63
C GLY A 37 0.34 1.60 6.44
N LEU A 38 1.17 1.18 5.49
CA LEU A 38 2.46 1.82 5.20
C LEU A 38 2.37 2.92 4.13
N VAL A 39 1.21 3.04 3.48
CA VAL A 39 0.96 3.97 2.38
C VAL A 39 0.21 5.17 2.92
N HIS A 40 0.60 6.37 2.47
CA HIS A 40 0.01 7.64 2.92
C HIS A 40 -0.61 8.41 1.74
N PHE A 41 -0.18 8.10 0.51
CA PHE A 41 -0.73 8.68 -0.71
C PHE A 41 -0.88 7.62 -1.80
N LEU A 42 -1.95 7.74 -2.57
CA LEU A 42 -2.10 7.05 -3.85
C LEU A 42 -2.04 8.08 -4.98
N ALA A 43 -1.10 7.89 -5.91
CA ALA A 43 -0.90 8.82 -7.03
C ALA A 43 -0.80 8.07 -8.35
N THR A 44 -0.99 8.76 -9.47
CA THR A 44 -1.01 8.12 -10.79
C THR A 44 0.37 7.79 -11.33
N ASP A 45 1.37 8.65 -11.06
CA ASP A 45 2.64 8.72 -11.79
C ASP A 45 2.43 8.69 -13.33
N ALA A 46 1.36 9.36 -13.78
CA ALA A 46 0.93 9.30 -15.17
C ALA A 46 1.83 10.10 -16.11
N HIS A 47 2.06 9.56 -17.30
CA HIS A 47 2.88 10.21 -18.34
C HIS A 47 2.19 10.27 -19.71
N GLY A 48 0.94 9.81 -19.80
CA GLY A 48 0.14 9.97 -21.00
C GLY A 48 -1.13 9.12 -21.02
N PRO A 49 -1.96 9.28 -22.05
CA PRO A 49 -3.22 8.55 -22.18
C PRO A 49 -3.04 7.10 -22.68
N LYS A 50 -1.86 6.75 -23.22
CA LYS A 50 -1.55 5.42 -23.78
C LYS A 50 -0.65 4.59 -22.85
N SER A 51 0.45 5.16 -22.38
CA SER A 51 1.39 4.54 -21.44
C SER A 51 1.37 5.29 -20.11
N ARG A 52 1.43 4.55 -18.99
CA ARG A 52 1.25 5.08 -17.61
C ARG A 52 0.03 6.00 -17.51
N ARG A 53 -1.15 5.39 -17.68
CA ARG A 53 -2.45 6.08 -17.70
C ARG A 53 -2.85 6.56 -16.30
N PRO A 54 -3.54 7.71 -16.17
CA PRO A 54 -4.00 8.24 -14.89
C PRO A 54 -5.23 7.49 -14.37
N LEU A 55 -5.06 6.24 -13.92
CA LEU A 55 -6.14 5.35 -13.49
C LEU A 55 -6.48 5.49 -11.99
N LEU A 56 -6.46 6.71 -11.44
CA LEU A 56 -6.56 6.92 -9.99
C LEU A 56 -7.88 6.43 -9.40
N ARG A 57 -9.01 6.62 -10.10
CA ARG A 57 -10.32 6.11 -9.66
C ARG A 57 -10.29 4.59 -9.42
N ARG A 58 -9.77 3.82 -10.38
CA ARG A 58 -9.66 2.37 -10.27
C ARG A 58 -8.71 1.96 -9.14
N ALA A 59 -7.61 2.69 -8.98
CA ALA A 59 -6.67 2.44 -7.90
C ALA A 59 -7.30 2.71 -6.52
N CYS A 60 -8.10 3.78 -6.39
CA CYS A 60 -8.88 4.10 -5.19
C CYS A 60 -9.89 2.99 -4.86
N GLU A 61 -10.66 2.52 -5.85
CA GLU A 61 -11.59 1.39 -5.68
C GLU A 61 -10.88 0.11 -5.23
N ARG A 62 -9.71 -0.19 -5.81
CA ARG A 62 -8.89 -1.33 -5.37
C ARG A 62 -8.36 -1.15 -3.95
N ALA A 63 -7.95 0.06 -3.59
CA ALA A 63 -7.50 0.36 -2.24
C ALA A 63 -8.64 0.17 -1.22
N ALA A 64 -9.85 0.62 -1.55
CA ALA A 64 -11.03 0.45 -0.69
C ALA A 64 -11.40 -1.02 -0.46
N GLN A 65 -11.20 -1.89 -1.47
CA GLN A 65 -11.41 -3.34 -1.33
C GLN A 65 -10.42 -4.01 -0.36
N LEU A 66 -9.19 -3.49 -0.29
CA LEU A 66 -8.11 -4.04 0.55
C LEU A 66 -8.06 -3.43 1.95
N THR A 67 -8.69 -2.27 2.12
CA THR A 67 -8.76 -1.52 3.37
C THR A 67 -10.24 -1.21 3.66
N ASP A 68 -10.66 0.03 3.48
CA ASP A 68 -12.02 0.52 3.56
C ASP A 68 -12.13 1.82 2.74
N TRP A 69 -13.36 2.30 2.54
CA TRP A 69 -13.61 3.50 1.72
C TRP A 69 -13.00 4.77 2.33
N GLU A 70 -13.05 4.92 3.65
CA GLU A 70 -12.51 6.08 4.36
C GLU A 70 -10.99 6.17 4.17
N THR A 71 -10.28 5.07 4.37
CA THR A 71 -8.83 4.96 4.12
C THR A 71 -8.52 5.28 2.66
N ALA A 72 -9.26 4.71 1.70
CA ALA A 72 -9.01 4.97 0.29
C ALA A 72 -9.17 6.46 -0.08
N VAL A 73 -10.19 7.12 0.48
CA VAL A 73 -10.42 8.56 0.31
C VAL A 73 -9.29 9.37 0.97
N ALA A 74 -8.86 9.00 2.18
CA ALA A 74 -7.74 9.66 2.84
C ALA A 74 -6.47 9.61 1.99
N LEU A 75 -6.14 8.44 1.43
CA LEU A 75 -4.96 8.24 0.58
C LEU A 75 -5.03 8.99 -0.75
N CYS A 76 -6.21 9.12 -1.36
CA CYS A 76 -6.37 9.70 -2.70
C CYS A 76 -6.69 11.20 -2.68
N CYS A 77 -7.30 11.70 -1.61
CA CYS A 77 -7.89 13.04 -1.58
C CYS A 77 -7.40 13.85 -0.37
N GLU A 78 -7.60 13.35 0.85
CA GLU A 78 -7.43 14.17 2.06
C GLU A 78 -5.96 14.42 2.38
N ASN A 79 -5.13 13.37 2.37
CA ASN A 79 -3.70 13.48 2.63
C ASN A 79 -3.01 14.33 1.55
N PRO A 80 -3.24 14.11 0.23
CA PRO A 80 -2.70 15.01 -0.78
C PRO A 80 -3.15 16.47 -0.61
N ALA A 81 -4.41 16.71 -0.24
CA ALA A 81 -4.92 18.07 -0.01
C ALA A 81 -4.29 18.72 1.22
N ALA A 82 -4.00 17.96 2.28
CA ALA A 82 -3.27 18.45 3.44
C ALA A 82 -1.86 18.90 3.05
N VAL A 83 -1.11 18.07 2.33
CA VAL A 83 0.24 18.41 1.83
C VAL A 83 0.21 19.65 0.95
N ALA A 84 -0.73 19.72 0.00
CA ALA A 84 -0.87 20.87 -0.89
C ALA A 84 -1.18 22.18 -0.14
N ALA A 85 -1.82 22.08 1.03
CA ALA A 85 -2.13 23.21 1.91
C ALA A 85 -1.08 23.47 3.00
N GLY A 86 0.05 22.75 3.01
CA GLY A 86 1.08 22.87 4.03
C GLY A 86 0.64 22.41 5.43
N ARG A 87 -0.37 21.52 5.50
CA ARG A 87 -0.86 20.92 6.75
C ARG A 87 -0.26 19.54 6.96
N ASP A 88 -0.22 19.12 8.21
CA ASP A 88 0.20 17.78 8.60
C ASP A 88 -0.76 16.71 8.03
N VAL A 89 -0.18 15.55 7.73
CA VAL A 89 -0.91 14.35 7.33
C VAL A 89 -1.16 13.49 8.56
N THR A 90 -2.41 13.09 8.79
CA THR A 90 -2.74 12.16 9.88
C THR A 90 -2.15 10.78 9.56
N ILE A 91 -1.23 10.31 10.40
CA ILE A 91 -0.60 8.99 10.25
C ILE A 91 -1.24 8.01 11.23
N THR A 92 -1.92 7.00 10.70
CA THR A 92 -2.30 5.83 11.49
C THR A 92 -1.08 4.92 11.63
N PRO A 93 -0.72 4.45 12.85
CA PRO A 93 0.40 3.54 13.02
C PRO A 93 0.26 2.29 12.14
N PRO A 94 1.33 1.85 11.45
CA PRO A 94 1.25 0.68 10.60
C PRO A 94 0.96 -0.58 11.41
N LYS A 95 0.22 -1.51 10.81
CA LYS A 95 -0.08 -2.81 11.42
C LYS A 95 1.21 -3.64 11.55
N PRO A 96 1.43 -4.32 12.69
CA PRO A 96 2.59 -5.18 12.86
C PRO A 96 2.60 -6.27 11.77
N ALA A 97 3.80 -6.65 11.33
CA ALA A 97 3.94 -7.74 10.38
C ALA A 97 3.30 -9.00 10.96
N ALA A 98 2.45 -9.67 10.19
CA ALA A 98 2.00 -11.01 10.57
C ALA A 98 3.25 -11.88 10.79
N ARG A 99 3.39 -12.46 11.99
CA ARG A 99 4.45 -13.43 12.25
C ARG A 99 4.25 -14.56 11.24
N ARG A 100 5.21 -14.76 10.34
CA ARG A 100 5.24 -15.98 9.54
C ARG A 100 5.37 -17.13 10.54
N SER A 101 4.29 -17.88 10.76
CA SER A 101 4.43 -19.19 11.35
C SER A 101 5.27 -19.97 10.35
N PHE A 102 6.53 -20.21 10.68
CA PHE A 102 7.25 -21.31 10.08
C PHE A 102 6.39 -22.53 10.40
N GLY A 103 5.66 -23.02 9.41
CA GLY A 103 4.97 -24.30 9.52
C GLY A 103 5.94 -25.29 10.13
N SER A 104 5.49 -25.99 11.16
CA SER A 104 6.25 -26.99 11.89
C SER A 104 6.81 -28.03 10.93
N TRP A 105 8.02 -27.82 10.44
CA TRP A 105 8.85 -28.84 9.82
C TRP A 105 9.53 -29.63 10.96
N LEU A 106 8.73 -30.29 11.79
CA LEU A 106 9.23 -31.35 12.65
C LEU A 106 9.08 -32.66 11.87
N PRO A 107 10.15 -33.28 11.37
CA PRO A 107 10.05 -34.60 10.75
C PRO A 107 9.88 -35.61 11.88
N TRP A 108 8.65 -36.03 12.15
CA TRP A 108 8.40 -37.17 13.04
C TRP A 108 8.84 -38.44 12.31
N ARG A 109 10.11 -38.83 12.50
CA ARG A 109 10.54 -40.21 12.28
C ARG A 109 9.86 -41.07 13.35
N LYS A 110 8.85 -41.85 12.97
CA LYS A 110 8.47 -43.01 13.78
C LYS A 110 9.57 -44.05 13.62
N ALA A 111 10.38 -44.18 14.66
CA ALA A 111 11.12 -45.40 14.95
C ALA A 111 10.21 -46.28 15.80
N ALA A 112 9.90 -47.48 15.30
CA ALA A 112 9.55 -48.74 15.97
C ALA A 112 8.75 -49.59 14.98
#